data_AF-A0A1X7T537-F1
#
_entry.id   AF-A0A1X7T537-F1
#
_cell.length_a   1.000
_cell.length_b   1.000
_cell.length_c   1.000
_cell.angle_alpha   90.00
_cell.angle_beta   90.00
_cell.angle_gamma   90.00
#
_symmetry.space_group_name_H-M   'P 1'
#
loop_
_entity.id
_entity.type
_entity.pdbx_description
1 polymer ?
#
loop_
_entity_poly.entity_id
_entity_poly.type
_entity_poly.pdbx_seq_one_letter_code
_entity_poly.pdbx_strand_id
1 'polypeptide(L)'
;MERCSHASAIINGDSTSPTLVVIGGRDKKNQLVNECLLFDSITTGQYSCRKIPLPESVTGRYSHSLTAVTMSPNCVWLVIVGGCKEFEWKDVGGGKEEPMVTFITDTNRLIMIIELVYSEAGEWIVQSVLDGNDLTSKNYQEKYQSYSKTRTWWMDQQIEYPTEREMKLQRYIQSLHQDLQVAHESKVSLQEALVEANKQVKGDDSNDIMSSVLEEMRQEQEKLIKEKQIITG
;
A
#
# COMPACT_ATOMS: atom_id res chain seq x y z
N MET A 1 -31.34 -2.16 -1.46
CA MET A 1 -31.26 -2.93 -0.19
C MET A 1 -31.75 -2.02 0.93
N GLU A 2 -32.77 -2.45 1.67
CA GLU A 2 -33.28 -1.67 2.80
C GLU A 2 -32.41 -1.98 4.04
N ARG A 3 -31.66 -0.98 4.54
CA ARG A 3 -30.74 -1.12 5.68
C ARG A 3 -30.64 0.19 6.45
N CYS A 4 -30.79 0.17 7.76
CA CYS A 4 -30.60 1.33 8.65
C CYS A 4 -29.67 1.01 9.83
N SER A 5 -29.17 2.03 10.53
CA SER A 5 -28.29 1.88 11.71
C SER A 5 -27.05 0.99 11.45
N HIS A 6 -26.57 0.94 10.21
CA HIS A 6 -25.33 0.25 9.85
C HIS A 6 -24.14 1.17 10.12
N ALA A 7 -22.93 0.60 10.10
CA ALA A 7 -21.71 1.38 10.10
C ALA A 7 -21.04 1.30 8.73
N SER A 8 -20.38 2.38 8.34
CA SER A 8 -19.69 2.45 7.05
C SER A 8 -18.37 3.21 7.16
N ALA A 9 -17.38 2.81 6.38
CA ALA A 9 -16.10 3.49 6.28
C ALA A 9 -15.59 3.48 4.84
N ILE A 10 -14.70 4.41 4.52
CA ILE A 10 -14.04 4.48 3.22
C ILE A 10 -12.67 3.83 3.35
N ILE A 11 -12.35 2.93 2.43
CA ILE A 11 -11.07 2.27 2.27
C ILE A 11 -10.35 2.95 1.11
N ASN A 12 -9.28 3.68 1.45
CA ASN A 12 -8.33 4.26 0.49
C ASN A 12 -7.07 3.38 0.50
N GLY A 13 -6.86 2.61 -0.58
CA GLY A 13 -5.67 1.79 -0.81
C GLY A 13 -5.11 2.02 -2.22
N ASP A 14 -4.34 1.07 -2.75
CA ASP A 14 -3.74 1.13 -4.10
C ASP A 14 -4.76 1.15 -5.26
N SER A 15 -6.05 0.93 -4.97
CA SER A 15 -7.12 1.05 -5.96
C SER A 15 -7.27 2.50 -6.43
N THR A 16 -7.45 2.68 -7.74
CA THR A 16 -7.72 3.98 -8.37
C THR A 16 -9.04 4.61 -7.94
N SER A 17 -9.94 3.85 -7.29
CA SER A 17 -11.19 4.34 -6.73
C SER A 17 -11.35 3.87 -5.28
N PRO A 18 -11.81 4.74 -4.37
CA PRO A 18 -12.09 4.36 -2.99
C PRO A 18 -13.18 3.29 -2.92
N THR A 19 -13.04 2.35 -1.99
CA THR A 19 -14.05 1.33 -1.70
C THR A 19 -14.84 1.74 -0.46
N LEU A 20 -16.16 1.72 -0.50
CA LEU A 20 -17.02 1.91 0.66
C LEU A 20 -17.36 0.55 1.28
N VAL A 21 -17.01 0.36 2.55
CA VAL A 21 -17.42 -0.81 3.33
C VAL A 21 -18.66 -0.47 4.15
N VAL A 22 -19.63 -1.39 4.20
CA VAL A 22 -20.86 -1.29 4.99
C VAL A 22 -21.04 -2.58 5.80
N ILE A 23 -21.16 -2.46 7.12
CA ILE A 23 -21.27 -3.61 8.04
C ILE A 23 -22.52 -3.47 8.91
N GLY A 24 -23.24 -4.58 9.07
CA GLY A 24 -24.33 -4.72 10.04
C GLY A 24 -25.52 -3.81 9.78
N GLY A 25 -26.25 -3.46 10.84
CA GLY A 25 -27.49 -2.69 10.74
C GLY A 25 -28.74 -3.56 10.77
N ARG A 26 -29.87 -2.95 10.46
CA ARG A 26 -31.20 -3.58 10.50
C ARG A 26 -31.94 -3.44 9.18
N ASP A 27 -32.76 -4.42 8.87
CA ASP A 27 -33.70 -4.36 7.75
C ASP A 27 -35.02 -3.68 8.16
N LYS A 28 -35.98 -3.63 7.23
CA LYS A 28 -37.31 -3.04 7.46
C LYS A 28 -38.18 -3.76 8.48
N LYS A 29 -37.84 -5.01 8.81
CA LYS A 29 -38.48 -5.81 9.86
C LYS A 29 -37.76 -5.65 11.19
N ASN A 30 -36.82 -4.71 11.29
CA ASN A 30 -35.91 -4.52 12.42
C ASN A 30 -35.02 -5.74 12.72
N GLN A 31 -34.85 -6.67 11.76
CA GLN A 31 -33.97 -7.83 11.90
C GLN A 31 -32.52 -7.44 11.59
N LEU A 32 -31.57 -8.07 12.28
CA LEU A 32 -30.14 -7.87 12.03
C LEU A 32 -29.77 -8.26 10.61
N VAL A 33 -28.96 -7.41 9.96
CA VAL A 33 -28.37 -7.71 8.66
C VAL A 33 -26.96 -8.22 8.85
N ASN A 34 -26.80 -9.54 8.77
CA ASN A 34 -25.53 -10.24 8.99
C ASN A 34 -24.63 -10.24 7.74
N GLU A 35 -24.33 -9.05 7.22
CA GLU A 35 -23.55 -8.90 6.00
C GLU A 35 -22.55 -7.75 6.07
N CYS A 36 -21.38 -7.99 5.46
CA CYS A 36 -20.40 -6.99 5.09
C CYS A 36 -20.42 -6.81 3.57
N LEU A 37 -20.64 -5.58 3.12
CA LEU A 37 -20.69 -5.21 1.72
C LEU A 37 -19.53 -4.28 1.38
N LEU A 38 -18.88 -4.54 0.25
CA LEU A 38 -17.97 -3.60 -0.38
C LEU A 38 -18.62 -3.01 -1.62
N PHE A 39 -18.58 -1.70 -1.72
CA PHE A 39 -18.98 -0.93 -2.88
C PHE A 39 -17.73 -0.33 -3.52
N ASP A 40 -17.37 -0.82 -4.69
CA ASP A 40 -16.24 -0.30 -5.47
C ASP A 40 -16.75 0.71 -6.49
N SER A 41 -15.84 1.53 -7.03
CA SER A 41 -16.17 2.49 -8.10
C SER A 41 -17.29 3.48 -7.75
N ILE A 42 -17.43 3.82 -6.47
CA ILE A 42 -18.50 4.72 -5.98
C ILE A 42 -18.39 6.14 -6.55
N THR A 43 -17.20 6.54 -7.01
CA THR A 43 -16.95 7.87 -7.57
C THR A 43 -17.24 7.98 -9.06
N THR A 44 -17.42 6.86 -9.77
CA THR A 44 -17.59 6.84 -11.24
C THR A 44 -19.05 6.66 -11.68
N GLY A 45 -19.97 6.44 -10.74
CA GLY A 45 -21.38 6.17 -11.02
C GLY A 45 -21.68 4.75 -11.52
N GLN A 46 -20.66 3.93 -11.73
CA GLN A 46 -20.77 2.51 -12.12
C GLN A 46 -20.35 1.60 -10.97
N TYR A 47 -20.93 1.83 -9.79
CA TYR A 47 -20.52 1.10 -8.60
C TYR A 47 -20.84 -0.39 -8.73
N SER A 48 -19.94 -1.24 -8.24
CA SER A 48 -20.18 -2.67 -8.05
C SER A 48 -20.35 -2.94 -6.56
N CYS A 49 -21.25 -3.87 -6.20
CA CYS A 49 -21.46 -4.29 -4.82
C CYS A 49 -21.14 -5.77 -4.70
N ARG A 50 -20.32 -6.11 -3.70
CA ARG A 50 -19.96 -7.49 -3.39
C ARG A 50 -20.06 -7.75 -1.89
N LYS A 51 -20.36 -8.99 -1.53
CA LYS A 51 -20.43 -9.43 -0.14
C LYS A 51 -19.11 -10.08 0.27
N ILE A 52 -18.62 -9.72 1.45
CA ILE A 52 -17.47 -10.36 2.07
C ILE A 52 -17.93 -11.22 3.26
N PRO A 53 -17.48 -12.48 3.37
CA PRO A 53 -17.79 -13.31 4.51
C PRO A 53 -17.10 -12.77 5.76
N LEU A 54 -17.88 -12.53 6.81
CA LEU A 54 -17.41 -12.18 8.15
C LEU A 54 -18.21 -12.99 9.17
N PRO A 55 -17.63 -13.26 10.35
CA PRO A 55 -18.34 -13.96 11.41
C PRO A 55 -19.52 -13.13 11.92
N GLU A 56 -20.57 -13.81 12.39
CA GLU A 56 -21.75 -13.16 12.95
C GLU A 56 -21.42 -12.31 14.18
N SER A 57 -20.37 -12.65 14.93
CA SER A 57 -19.87 -11.84 16.04
C SER A 57 -19.57 -10.40 15.60
N VAL A 58 -19.13 -10.21 14.35
CA VAL A 58 -18.85 -8.92 13.71
C VAL A 58 -20.11 -8.32 13.09
N THR A 59 -20.79 -9.06 12.19
CA THR A 59 -21.87 -8.49 11.36
C THR A 59 -23.22 -8.41 12.07
N GLY A 60 -23.45 -9.26 13.07
CA GLY A 60 -24.69 -9.34 13.85
C GLY A 60 -24.80 -8.24 14.90
N ARG A 61 -24.73 -6.99 14.44
CA ARG A 61 -24.87 -5.79 15.27
C ARG A 61 -25.40 -4.60 14.47
N TYR A 62 -26.03 -3.67 15.17
CA TYR A 62 -26.45 -2.37 14.62
C TYR A 62 -26.04 -1.24 15.57
N SER A 63 -26.12 0.01 15.11
CA SER A 63 -25.78 1.22 15.88
C SER A 63 -24.38 1.15 16.50
N HIS A 64 -23.39 0.82 15.67
CA HIS A 64 -21.99 0.69 16.06
C HIS A 64 -21.11 1.66 15.26
N SER A 65 -19.89 1.88 15.74
CA SER A 65 -18.88 2.67 15.03
C SER A 65 -17.99 1.77 14.17
N LEU A 66 -17.56 2.30 13.04
CA LEU A 66 -16.61 1.67 12.12
C LEU A 66 -15.63 2.73 11.62
N THR A 67 -14.33 2.45 11.68
CA THR A 67 -13.31 3.28 11.03
C THR A 67 -12.35 2.40 10.24
N ALA A 68 -11.77 2.96 9.19
CA ALA A 68 -10.74 2.31 8.40
C ALA A 68 -9.38 2.95 8.70
N VAL A 69 -8.37 2.12 8.96
CA VAL A 69 -6.99 2.54 9.21
C VAL A 69 -6.12 1.92 8.13
N THR A 70 -5.61 2.75 7.23
CA THR A 70 -4.64 2.32 6.21
C THR A 70 -3.30 2.01 6.89
N MET A 71 -2.92 0.73 6.86
CA MET A 71 -1.65 0.24 7.42
C MET A 71 -0.57 0.21 6.35
N SER A 72 -0.94 -0.15 5.12
CA SER A 72 -0.14 0.00 3.91
C SER A 72 -1.09 0.11 2.71
N PRO A 73 -0.60 0.39 1.50
CA PRO A 73 -1.48 0.53 0.35
C PRO A 73 -2.30 -0.74 0.01
N ASN A 74 -1.80 -1.91 0.42
CA ASN A 74 -2.44 -3.22 0.24
C ASN A 74 -2.99 -3.80 1.54
N CYS A 75 -3.01 -3.06 2.65
CA CYS A 75 -3.50 -3.55 3.94
C CYS A 75 -4.25 -2.45 4.69
N VAL A 76 -5.52 -2.72 4.98
CA VAL A 76 -6.41 -1.82 5.72
C VAL A 76 -7.04 -2.56 6.88
N TRP A 77 -7.03 -1.92 8.04
CA TRP A 77 -7.67 -2.44 9.24
C TRP A 77 -8.99 -1.73 9.47
N LEU A 78 -10.07 -2.47 9.57
CA LEU A 78 -11.37 -1.96 9.97
C LEU A 78 -11.52 -2.13 11.48
N VAL A 79 -11.65 -1.03 12.21
CA VAL A 79 -11.86 -1.04 13.65
C VAL A 79 -13.33 -0.79 13.94
N ILE A 80 -13.95 -1.75 14.62
CA ILE A 80 -15.35 -1.71 15.06
C ILE A 80 -15.41 -1.48 16.56
N VAL A 81 -16.31 -0.59 16.99
CA VAL A 81 -16.54 -0.35 18.42
C VAL A 81 -18.04 -0.33 18.73
N GLY A 82 -18.43 -1.08 19.76
CA GLY A 82 -19.77 -1.10 20.32
C GLY A 82 -20.82 -1.75 19.41
N GLY A 83 -22.07 -1.35 19.62
CA GLY A 83 -23.23 -1.85 18.91
C GLY A 83 -24.27 -2.50 19.80
N CYS A 84 -25.39 -2.82 19.19
CA CYS A 84 -26.53 -3.50 19.79
C CYS A 84 -26.77 -4.81 19.05
N LYS A 85 -27.15 -5.87 19.77
CA LYS A 85 -27.38 -7.21 19.20
C LYS A 85 -28.86 -7.58 19.05
N GLU A 86 -29.75 -6.99 19.84
CA GLU A 86 -31.18 -7.32 19.84
C GLU A 86 -32.00 -6.03 20.00
N PHE A 87 -33.17 -6.01 19.35
CA PHE A 87 -34.18 -4.96 19.49
C PHE A 87 -35.53 -5.65 19.65
N GLU A 88 -36.16 -5.46 20.80
CA GLU A 88 -37.43 -6.10 21.14
C GLU A 88 -38.43 -5.06 21.64
N TRP A 89 -39.72 -5.28 21.36
CA TRP A 89 -40.80 -4.53 22.00
C TRP A 89 -41.27 -5.33 23.21
N LYS A 90 -41.24 -4.72 24.39
CA LYS A 90 -41.65 -5.37 25.63
C LYS A 90 -42.93 -4.71 26.15
N ASP A 91 -43.95 -5.51 26.38
CA ASP A 91 -45.14 -5.06 27.12
C ASP A 91 -44.73 -4.74 28.56
N VAL A 92 -44.90 -3.48 28.95
CA VAL A 92 -44.61 -2.98 30.30
C VAL A 92 -45.88 -2.80 31.15
N GLY A 93 -47.02 -3.28 30.65
CA GLY A 93 -48.33 -3.21 31.29
C GLY A 93 -49.18 -2.03 30.82
N GLY A 94 -50.50 -2.15 31.00
CA GLY A 94 -51.45 -1.09 30.64
C GLY A 94 -51.64 -0.87 29.13
N GLY A 95 -51.30 -1.85 28.30
CA GLY A 95 -51.35 -1.74 26.83
C GLY A 95 -50.22 -0.89 26.24
N LYS A 96 -49.16 -0.65 27.01
CA LYS A 96 -47.99 0.12 26.60
C LYS A 96 -46.83 -0.83 26.31
N GLU A 97 -46.25 -0.69 25.12
CA GLU A 97 -45.01 -1.35 24.75
C GLU A 97 -43.85 -0.36 24.76
N GLU A 98 -42.70 -0.80 25.25
CA GLU A 98 -41.47 -0.01 25.24
C GLU A 98 -40.34 -0.75 24.50
N PRO A 99 -39.50 -0.01 23.75
CA PRO A 99 -38.38 -0.60 23.05
C PRO A 99 -37.26 -0.99 24.02
N MET A 100 -36.90 -2.27 24.04
CA MET A 100 -35.76 -2.82 24.74
C MET A 100 -34.61 -3.05 23.76
N VAL A 101 -33.45 -2.46 24.08
CA VAL A 101 -32.22 -2.56 23.29
C VAL A 101 -31.19 -3.33 24.10
N THR A 102 -30.66 -4.41 23.53
CA THR A 102 -29.55 -5.14 24.15
C THR A 102 -28.22 -4.69 23.57
N PHE A 103 -27.44 -3.98 24.38
CA PHE A 103 -26.09 -3.54 24.02
C PHE A 103 -25.09 -4.70 24.01
N ILE A 104 -24.06 -4.57 23.18
CA ILE A 104 -22.88 -5.43 23.25
C ILE A 104 -22.02 -4.93 24.42
N THR A 105 -22.00 -5.72 25.49
CA THR A 105 -21.23 -5.45 26.71
C THR A 105 -20.07 -6.42 26.92
N ASP A 106 -20.04 -7.52 26.17
CA ASP A 106 -18.94 -8.48 26.17
C ASP A 106 -17.65 -7.82 25.68
N THR A 107 -16.59 -7.88 26.49
CA THR A 107 -15.31 -7.20 26.20
C THR A 107 -14.68 -7.68 24.91
N ASN A 108 -14.86 -8.96 24.55
CA ASN A 108 -14.28 -9.55 23.35
C ASN A 108 -14.97 -9.03 22.10
N ARG A 109 -16.27 -8.75 22.17
CA ARG A 109 -17.06 -8.23 21.05
C ARG A 109 -17.17 -6.71 21.02
N LEU A 110 -16.79 -6.02 22.11
CA LEU A 110 -16.93 -4.57 22.24
C LEU A 110 -16.02 -3.84 21.25
N ILE A 111 -14.79 -4.31 21.07
CA ILE A 111 -13.84 -3.80 20.08
C ILE A 111 -13.33 -4.97 19.24
N MET A 112 -13.38 -4.82 17.92
CA MET A 112 -12.92 -5.84 16.99
C MET A 112 -12.15 -5.20 15.84
N ILE A 113 -11.13 -5.88 15.33
CA ILE A 113 -10.37 -5.45 14.15
C ILE A 113 -10.52 -6.49 13.04
N ILE A 114 -10.86 -6.03 11.85
CA ILE A 114 -10.84 -6.86 10.64
C ILE A 114 -9.66 -6.41 9.80
N GLU A 115 -8.76 -7.32 9.50
CA GLU A 115 -7.65 -7.08 8.59
C GLU A 115 -8.09 -7.41 7.16
N LEU A 116 -8.11 -6.40 6.31
CA LEU A 116 -8.32 -6.54 4.89
C LEU A 116 -6.99 -6.40 4.15
N VAL A 117 -6.72 -7.33 3.25
CA VAL A 117 -5.55 -7.31 2.37
C VAL A 117 -6.01 -7.24 0.93
N TYR A 118 -5.36 -6.42 0.12
CA TYR A 118 -5.62 -6.34 -1.31
C TYR A 118 -4.86 -7.45 -2.01
N SER A 119 -5.60 -8.36 -2.65
CA SER A 119 -5.05 -9.52 -3.33
C SER A 119 -4.51 -9.16 -4.72
N GLU A 120 -3.63 -10.02 -5.26
CA GLU A 120 -3.12 -9.90 -6.64
C GLU A 120 -4.24 -9.94 -7.69
N ALA A 121 -5.39 -10.54 -7.37
CA ALA A 121 -6.58 -10.54 -8.22
C ALA A 121 -7.32 -9.18 -8.27
N GLY A 122 -6.84 -8.18 -7.54
CA GLY A 122 -7.47 -6.85 -7.49
C GLY A 122 -8.65 -6.78 -6.52
N GLU A 123 -8.67 -7.62 -5.49
CA GLU A 123 -9.78 -7.71 -4.56
C GLU A 123 -9.34 -7.64 -3.10
N TRP A 124 -10.02 -6.83 -2.28
CA TRP A 124 -9.97 -6.90 -0.82
C TRP A 124 -10.49 -8.23 -0.27
N ILE A 125 -9.63 -8.96 0.44
CA ILE A 125 -9.95 -10.20 1.13
C ILE A 125 -9.76 -10.04 2.64
N VAL A 126 -10.50 -10.82 3.43
CA VAL A 126 -10.35 -10.85 4.89
C VAL A 126 -9.20 -11.77 5.24
N GLN A 127 -8.15 -11.19 5.81
CA GLN A 127 -6.98 -11.91 6.26
C GLN A 127 -7.15 -12.41 7.70
N SER A 128 -7.71 -11.57 8.58
CA SER A 128 -7.96 -11.93 9.97
C SER A 128 -9.11 -11.13 10.57
N VAL A 129 -9.72 -11.70 11.61
CA VAL A 129 -10.70 -11.03 12.47
C VAL A 129 -10.22 -11.21 13.90
N LEU A 130 -9.97 -10.11 14.58
CA LEU A 130 -9.41 -10.06 15.92
C LEU A 130 -10.47 -9.54 16.88
N ASP A 131 -10.69 -10.29 17.95
CA ASP A 131 -11.58 -9.91 19.05
C ASP A 131 -10.80 -9.27 20.21
N GLY A 132 -11.51 -8.80 21.24
CA GLY A 132 -10.89 -8.16 22.40
C GLY A 132 -9.84 -9.02 23.12
N ASN A 133 -9.94 -10.36 23.11
CA ASN A 133 -8.89 -11.21 23.66
C ASN A 133 -7.65 -11.18 22.77
N ASP A 134 -7.84 -11.31 21.45
CA ASP A 134 -6.75 -11.31 20.48
C ASP A 134 -5.95 -10.01 20.58
N LEU A 135 -6.63 -8.88 20.74
CA LEU A 135 -6.02 -7.55 20.87
C LEU A 135 -5.13 -7.39 22.12
N THR A 136 -5.31 -8.22 23.14
CA THR A 136 -4.44 -8.24 24.33
C THR A 136 -3.31 -9.26 24.24
N SER A 137 -3.31 -10.11 23.19
CA SER A 137 -2.30 -11.14 23.01
C SER A 137 -0.93 -10.55 22.68
N LYS A 138 0.13 -11.22 23.14
CA LYS A 138 1.51 -10.86 22.81
C LYS A 138 1.76 -10.90 21.29
N ASN A 139 1.15 -11.88 20.61
CA ASN A 139 1.25 -12.03 19.16
C ASN A 139 0.69 -10.80 18.42
N TYR A 140 -0.48 -10.32 18.83
CA TYR A 140 -1.04 -9.09 18.25
C TYR A 140 -0.14 -7.87 18.51
N GLN A 141 0.39 -7.72 19.73
CA GLN A 141 1.29 -6.60 20.05
C GLN A 141 2.55 -6.60 19.19
N GLU A 142 3.18 -7.77 19.00
CA GLU A 142 4.35 -7.93 18.12
C GLU A 142 4.01 -7.64 16.66
N LYS A 143 2.88 -8.18 16.18
CA LYS A 143 2.36 -7.90 14.83
C LYS A 143 2.14 -6.40 14.65
N TYR A 144 1.38 -5.74 15.52
CA TYR A 144 1.12 -4.30 15.45
C TYR A 144 2.40 -3.45 15.51
N GLN A 145 3.39 -3.83 16.32
CA GLN A 145 4.69 -3.15 16.34
C GLN A 145 5.42 -3.27 14.99
N SER A 146 5.32 -4.41 14.30
CA SER A 146 5.85 -4.56 12.95
C SER A 146 5.11 -3.65 11.95
N TYR A 147 3.77 -3.71 11.93
CA TYR A 147 2.97 -2.89 11.01
C TYR A 147 3.11 -1.39 11.27
N SER A 148 3.22 -0.95 12.52
CA SER A 148 3.37 0.48 12.83
C SER A 148 4.68 1.04 12.29
N LYS A 149 5.79 0.29 12.34
CA LYS A 149 7.06 0.67 11.69
C LYS A 149 6.90 0.80 10.17
N THR A 150 6.28 -0.19 9.54
CA THR A 150 6.01 -0.17 8.09
C THR A 150 5.09 0.98 7.70
N ARG A 151 4.04 1.23 8.46
CA ARG A 151 3.10 2.34 8.25
C ARG A 151 3.78 3.70 8.37
N THR A 152 4.59 3.91 9.42
CA THR A 152 5.35 5.15 9.59
C THR A 152 6.28 5.35 8.40
N TRP A 153 7.05 4.33 8.00
CA TRP A 153 7.91 4.40 6.82
C TRP A 153 7.14 4.78 5.54
N TRP A 154 5.97 4.18 5.31
CA TRP A 154 5.12 4.51 4.15
C TRP A 154 4.51 5.90 4.22
N MET A 155 4.10 6.35 5.41
CA MET A 155 3.57 7.70 5.60
C MET A 155 4.66 8.74 5.40
N ASP A 156 5.88 8.49 5.89
CA ASP A 156 7.04 9.35 5.67
C ASP A 156 7.36 9.45 4.16
N GLN A 157 7.28 8.35 3.41
CA GLN A 157 7.43 8.37 1.95
C GLN A 157 6.34 9.18 1.21
N GLN A 158 5.12 9.23 1.75
CA GLN A 158 4.03 10.03 1.18
C GLN A 158 4.08 11.51 1.59
N ILE A 159 4.62 11.80 2.78
CA ILE A 159 4.79 13.18 3.31
C ILE A 159 6.01 13.87 2.68
N GLU A 160 7.03 13.10 2.26
CA GLU A 160 8.08 13.63 1.39
C GLU A 160 7.43 14.04 0.06
N TYR A 161 7.27 15.35 -0.15
CA TYR A 161 6.60 15.90 -1.32
C TYR A 161 7.15 15.22 -2.58
N PRO A 162 6.30 14.81 -3.54
CA PRO A 162 6.75 14.20 -4.80
C PRO A 162 7.89 14.99 -5.45
N THR A 163 7.81 16.32 -5.36
CA THR A 163 8.80 17.27 -5.83
C THR A 163 10.16 17.17 -5.12
N GLU A 164 10.22 16.92 -3.81
CA GLU A 164 11.50 16.81 -3.10
C GLU A 164 12.23 15.51 -3.45
N ARG A 165 11.49 14.39 -3.53
CA ARG A 165 12.04 13.10 -3.97
C ARG A 165 12.49 13.15 -5.43
N GLU A 166 11.68 13.73 -6.32
CA GLU A 166 12.05 13.96 -7.72
C GLU A 166 13.29 14.86 -7.84
N MET A 167 13.38 15.94 -7.09
CA MET A 167 14.57 16.81 -7.08
C MET A 167 15.82 16.10 -6.53
N LYS A 168 15.68 15.22 -5.53
CA LYS A 168 16.80 14.41 -5.02
C LYS A 168 17.26 13.40 -6.07
N LEU A 169 16.33 12.71 -6.72
CA LEU A 169 16.61 11.78 -7.83
C LEU A 169 17.26 12.49 -9.01
N GLN A 170 16.74 13.64 -9.42
CA GLN A 170 17.32 14.45 -10.50
C GLN A 170 18.74 14.91 -10.17
N ARG A 171 18.99 15.40 -8.93
CA ARG A 171 20.35 15.75 -8.48
C ARG A 171 21.29 14.55 -8.51
N TYR A 172 20.83 13.38 -8.10
CA TYR A 172 21.64 12.17 -8.12
C TYR A 172 21.95 11.71 -9.55
N ILE A 173 20.97 11.71 -10.46
CA ILE A 173 21.17 11.43 -11.88
C ILE A 173 22.18 12.42 -12.50
N GLN A 174 22.08 13.70 -12.16
CA GLN A 174 22.99 14.73 -12.66
C GLN A 174 24.42 14.54 -12.14
N SER A 175 24.58 14.18 -10.87
CA SER A 175 25.89 13.81 -10.29
C SER A 175 26.51 12.63 -11.02
N LEU A 176 25.73 11.56 -11.25
CA LEU A 176 26.20 10.37 -11.97
C LEU A 176 26.63 10.70 -13.40
N HIS A 177 25.89 11.57 -14.09
CA HIS A 177 26.30 12.04 -15.42
C HIS A 177 27.63 12.80 -15.39
N GLN A 178 27.87 13.59 -14.35
CA GLN A 178 29.11 14.36 -14.20
C GLN A 178 30.30 13.46 -13.89
N ASP A 179 30.13 12.50 -12.97
CA ASP A 179 31.16 11.50 -12.65
C ASP A 179 31.52 10.66 -13.88
N LEU A 180 30.52 10.27 -14.67
CA LEU A 180 30.71 9.51 -15.90
C LEU A 180 31.42 10.33 -16.98
N GLN A 181 31.19 11.64 -17.05
CA GLN A 181 31.92 12.54 -17.95
C GLN A 181 33.39 12.67 -17.54
N VAL A 182 33.68 12.88 -16.26
CA VAL A 182 35.06 12.97 -15.75
C VAL A 182 35.83 11.66 -15.96
N ALA A 183 35.18 10.53 -15.72
CA ALA A 183 35.77 9.21 -15.99
C ALA A 183 36.07 9.03 -17.48
N HIS A 184 35.19 9.50 -18.36
CA HIS A 184 35.40 9.47 -19.80
C HIS A 184 36.59 10.35 -20.24
N GLU A 185 36.66 11.60 -19.78
CA GLU A 185 37.77 12.52 -20.07
C GLU A 185 39.12 11.95 -19.57
N SER A 186 39.12 11.37 -18.37
CA SER A 186 40.30 10.71 -17.80
C SER A 186 40.74 9.51 -18.64
N LYS A 187 39.79 8.69 -19.13
CA LYS A 187 40.08 7.56 -20.03
C LYS A 187 40.73 8.03 -21.34
N VAL A 188 40.16 9.07 -21.96
CA VAL A 188 40.72 9.64 -23.22
C VAL A 188 42.14 10.16 -22.99
N SER A 189 42.37 10.92 -21.92
CA SER A 189 43.71 11.44 -21.62
C SER A 189 44.74 10.34 -21.37
N LEU A 190 44.35 9.27 -20.67
CA LEU A 190 45.21 8.10 -20.48
C LEU A 190 45.52 7.42 -21.81
N GLN A 191 44.53 7.29 -22.71
CA GLN A 191 44.73 6.70 -24.03
C GLN A 191 45.69 7.55 -24.88
N GLU A 192 45.55 8.88 -24.86
CA GLU A 192 46.46 9.81 -25.55
C GLU A 192 47.89 9.73 -25.00
N ALA A 193 48.04 9.71 -23.67
CA ALA A 193 49.35 9.56 -23.02
C ALA A 193 50.01 8.22 -23.37
N LEU A 194 49.22 7.13 -23.44
CA LEU A 194 49.71 5.80 -23.84
C LEU A 194 50.21 5.79 -25.29
N VAL A 195 49.45 6.41 -26.20
CA VAL A 195 49.82 6.54 -27.62
C VAL A 195 51.09 7.37 -27.78
N GLU A 196 51.22 8.47 -27.04
CA GLU A 196 52.40 9.35 -27.12
C GLU A 196 53.65 8.69 -26.50
N ALA A 197 53.51 7.98 -25.38
CA ALA A 197 54.60 7.18 -24.80
C ALA A 197 55.08 6.10 -25.78
N ASN A 198 54.16 5.42 -26.48
CA ASN A 198 54.51 4.40 -27.48
C ASN A 198 55.27 4.97 -28.69
N LYS A 199 54.95 6.20 -29.14
CA LYS A 199 55.75 6.84 -30.21
C LYS A 199 57.21 7.08 -29.81
N GLN A 200 57.46 7.29 -28.51
CA GLN A 200 58.79 7.52 -27.98
C GLN A 200 59.58 6.22 -27.76
N VAL A 201 58.91 5.07 -27.64
CA VAL A 201 59.53 3.74 -27.55
C VAL A 201 59.65 3.13 -28.95
N LYS A 202 60.67 3.54 -29.71
CA LYS A 202 61.08 2.84 -30.94
C LYS A 202 61.97 1.65 -30.56
N GLY A 203 61.37 0.46 -30.43
CA GLY A 203 62.07 -0.83 -30.29
C GLY A 203 61.16 -2.00 -30.64
N ASP A 204 61.66 -2.91 -31.46
CA ASP A 204 60.97 -3.93 -32.27
C ASP A 204 59.98 -4.88 -31.55
N ASP A 205 59.02 -5.35 -32.34
CA ASP A 205 58.06 -6.47 -32.16
C ASP A 205 56.96 -6.38 -31.08
N SER A 206 57.05 -5.53 -30.06
CA SER A 206 55.96 -5.37 -29.07
C SER A 206 54.88 -4.33 -29.47
N ASN A 207 55.11 -3.59 -30.56
CA ASN A 207 54.33 -2.40 -30.94
C ASN A 207 53.00 -2.76 -31.63
N ASP A 208 52.95 -3.88 -32.36
CA ASP A 208 51.78 -4.28 -33.16
C ASP A 208 50.62 -4.79 -32.31
N ILE A 209 50.91 -5.56 -31.25
CA ILE A 209 49.88 -6.08 -30.32
C ILE A 209 49.24 -4.90 -29.57
N MET A 210 50.05 -3.97 -29.08
CA MET A 210 49.56 -2.82 -28.31
C MET A 210 48.79 -1.82 -29.18
N SER A 211 49.18 -1.68 -30.46
CA SER A 211 48.41 -0.93 -31.45
C SER A 211 47.02 -1.54 -31.69
N SER A 212 46.91 -2.87 -31.77
CA SER A 212 45.62 -3.54 -31.99
C SER A 212 44.67 -3.36 -30.80
N VAL A 213 45.18 -3.49 -29.57
CA VAL A 213 44.39 -3.32 -28.33
C VAL A 213 43.90 -1.88 -28.17
N LEU A 214 44.73 -0.89 -28.53
CA LEU A 214 44.35 0.52 -28.52
C LEU A 214 43.24 0.86 -29.52
N GLU A 215 43.25 0.19 -30.69
CA GLU A 215 42.23 0.39 -31.72
C GLU A 215 40.91 -0.31 -31.35
N GLU A 216 40.97 -1.51 -30.75
CA GLU A 216 39.78 -2.17 -30.18
C GLU A 216 39.15 -1.32 -29.07
N MET A 217 39.97 -0.76 -28.17
CA MET A 217 39.49 0.16 -27.13
C MET A 217 38.83 1.42 -27.71
N ARG A 218 39.35 1.96 -28.82
CA ARG A 218 38.78 3.12 -29.53
C ARG A 218 37.41 2.76 -30.14
N GLN A 219 37.31 1.61 -30.81
CA GLN A 219 36.06 1.15 -31.41
C GLN A 219 34.97 0.86 -30.38
N GLU A 220 35.33 0.24 -29.26
CA GLU A 220 34.40 -0.02 -28.17
C GLU A 220 33.91 1.29 -27.51
N GLN A 221 34.76 2.32 -27.47
CA GLN A 221 34.41 3.64 -26.98
C GLN A 221 33.45 4.39 -27.91
N GLU A 222 33.63 4.31 -29.23
CA GLU A 222 32.66 4.87 -30.19
C GLU A 222 31.29 4.19 -30.12
N LYS A 223 31.26 2.88 -29.85
CA LYS A 223 30.01 2.13 -29.65
C LYS A 223 29.25 2.60 -28.41
N LEU A 224 29.95 2.79 -27.29
CA LEU A 224 29.35 3.30 -26.04
C LEU A 224 28.81 4.72 -26.19
N ILE A 225 29.48 5.59 -26.98
CA ILE A 225 29.00 6.95 -27.26
C ILE A 225 27.69 6.92 -28.06
N LYS A 226 27.57 6.02 -29.05
CA LYS A 226 26.33 5.83 -29.83
C LYS A 226 25.20 5.30 -28.97
N GLU A 227 25.47 4.33 -28.10
CA GLU A 227 24.46 3.79 -27.17
C GLU A 227 23.96 4.87 -26.19
N LYS A 228 24.85 5.76 -25.71
CA LYS A 228 24.46 6.90 -24.86
C LYS A 228 23.54 7.90 -25.59
N GLN A 229 23.77 8.19 -26.87
CA GLN A 229 22.92 9.09 -27.64
C GLN A 229 21.50 8.54 -27.85
N ILE A 230 21.35 7.21 -27.95
CA ILE A 230 20.05 6.54 -28.11
C ILE A 230 19.22 6.59 -26.82
N ILE A 231 19.85 6.58 -25.65
CA ILE A 231 19.16 6.59 -24.34
C ILE A 231 18.69 8.00 -23.95
N THR A 232 19.22 9.06 -24.58
CA THR A 232 18.95 10.45 -24.21
C THR A 232 18.02 11.21 -25.18
N GLY A 233 17.53 10.56 -26.25
CA GLY A 233 16.59 11.12 -27.24
C GLY A 233 15.21 10.49 -27.13
#